data_AF-A0A800EYZ5-F1
#
_entry.id   AF-A0A800EYZ5-F1
#
_cell.length_a   1.000
_cell.length_b   1.000
_cell.length_c   1.000
_cell.angle_alpha   90.00
_cell.angle_beta   90.00
_cell.angle_gamma   90.00
#
_symmetry.space_group_name_H-M   'P 1'
#
loop_
_entity.id
_entity.type
_entity.pdbx_description
1 polymer ?
#
loop_
_entity_poly.entity_id
_entity_poly.type
_entity_poly.pdbx_seq_one_letter_code
_entity_poly.pdbx_strand_id
1 'polypeptide(L)'
;MRWQYAAAGLTLAITFLMATSSTVAAHGFGERYDLPFPLPYYLGGAGLAVALSFVIMGMIARQWEPDDEYPAIRILRGFVGPVMSGQALTWSVRFIGISAFVLVVIAGFYGTPVSSRNISVVIIWVIFWVGLAYSSALIGNIWVLLNPWDSMFRIFEAVAGLIDTGRVIPLNRQYPAWLSYWPAFALFLVFAWIESAFTGSSTPKNLAIFVAIYSFVTFAGMFVFGRRVWLRQAEAFTAFFSLLARFSPTEVAVTDRTVCEACSSDCEIDQDMCVDCYECYEIAPRDKRNLYLRPYATGLRAVERISTSQMVLVLTVLATVSFDGFTATSEWVGFFDRLLPIFDSFGSNTGTAINSVGLAAMIGVFVSVYIVLIQFVIMASGQELSAERVARKFVLSLVPIALAYHLAHFFSFLLIQGQLVIPLLSDPLGHGWDLFGTTDYTIELTIVNARATWLISVAAIVIGHIFAVYLAHMTALKTFTSTKAALHSQYPMLILMIGYTMVGLWILAQPIVNTE
;
A
#
# COMPACT_ATOMS: atom_id res chain seq x y z
N MET A 1 18.12 12.67 -25.34
CA MET A 1 18.13 14.15 -25.36
C MET A 1 16.77 14.79 -25.68
N ARG A 2 15.90 14.22 -26.53
CA ARG A 2 14.57 14.80 -26.84
C ARG A 2 13.48 14.61 -25.76
N TRP A 3 13.62 13.64 -24.86
CA TRP A 3 12.65 13.37 -23.77
C TRP A 3 12.74 14.34 -22.58
N GLN A 4 13.92 14.88 -22.29
CA GLN A 4 14.14 15.79 -21.16
C GLN A 4 13.44 17.15 -21.37
N TYR A 5 13.35 17.61 -22.61
CA TYR A 5 12.66 18.87 -22.95
C TYR A 5 11.13 18.74 -22.96
N ALA A 6 10.59 17.56 -23.30
CA ALA A 6 9.15 17.29 -23.24
C ALA A 6 8.64 17.16 -21.81
N ALA A 7 9.40 16.49 -20.93
CA ALA A 7 9.09 16.39 -19.51
C ALA A 7 9.20 17.75 -18.79
N ALA A 8 10.23 18.56 -19.10
CA ALA A 8 10.37 19.90 -18.54
C ALA A 8 9.26 20.86 -19.00
N GLY A 9 8.82 20.77 -20.26
CA GLY A 9 7.71 21.56 -20.79
C GLY A 9 6.36 21.22 -20.16
N LEU A 10 6.09 19.93 -19.90
CA LEU A 10 4.88 19.49 -19.21
C LEU A 10 4.88 19.96 -17.74
N THR A 11 6.04 19.91 -17.08
CA THR A 11 6.19 20.35 -15.68
C THR A 11 5.96 21.85 -15.55
N LEU A 12 6.54 22.67 -16.45
CA LEU A 12 6.34 24.13 -16.47
C LEU A 12 4.90 24.54 -16.76
N ALA A 13 4.21 23.82 -17.65
CA ALA A 13 2.80 24.07 -17.95
C ALA A 13 1.89 23.77 -16.74
N ILE A 14 2.17 22.68 -16.02
CA ILE A 14 1.44 22.31 -14.78
C ILE A 14 1.69 23.34 -13.68
N THR A 15 2.94 23.79 -13.48
CA THR A 15 3.26 24.82 -12.47
C THR A 15 2.61 26.16 -12.80
N PHE A 16 2.51 26.55 -14.07
CA PHE A 16 1.88 27.79 -14.51
C PHE A 16 0.34 27.76 -14.36
N LEU A 17 -0.29 26.60 -14.61
CA LEU A 17 -1.73 26.39 -14.38
C LEU A 17 -2.08 26.37 -12.89
N MET A 18 -1.18 25.89 -12.03
CA MET A 18 -1.35 25.96 -10.57
C MET A 18 -1.14 27.36 -10.00
N ALA A 19 -0.33 28.20 -10.64
CA ALA A 19 -0.03 29.55 -10.16
C ALA A 19 -1.12 30.59 -10.49
N THR A 20 -2.13 30.25 -11.31
CA THR A 20 -3.15 31.20 -11.79
C THR A 20 -4.56 30.95 -11.23
N SER A 21 -4.74 30.01 -10.29
CA SER A 21 -6.03 29.86 -9.60
C SER A 21 -6.22 30.95 -8.54
N SER A 22 -7.09 31.92 -8.81
CA SER A 22 -7.52 32.91 -7.83
C SER A 22 -8.34 32.24 -6.71
N THR A 23 -8.05 32.60 -5.47
CA THR A 23 -8.83 32.23 -4.29
C THR A 23 -10.15 33.01 -4.30
N VAL A 24 -11.27 32.33 -4.47
CA VAL A 24 -12.60 32.89 -4.19
C VAL A 24 -13.04 32.35 -2.83
N ALA A 25 -13.32 33.28 -1.92
CA ALA A 25 -13.64 33.01 -0.54
C ALA A 25 -15.11 32.57 -0.34
N ALA A 26 -15.27 31.66 0.62
CA ALA A 26 -16.43 31.48 1.50
C ALA A 26 -17.78 31.06 0.88
N HIS A 27 -17.95 29.75 0.65
CA HIS A 27 -19.17 29.03 1.02
C HIS A 27 -18.82 27.65 1.59
N GLY A 28 -19.53 27.28 2.68
CA GLY A 28 -19.27 26.12 3.52
C GLY A 28 -19.54 24.78 2.85
N PHE A 29 -19.00 23.73 3.47
CA PHE A 29 -19.27 22.31 3.26
C PHE A 29 -20.06 21.93 1.98
N GLY A 30 -19.35 21.38 0.99
CA GLY A 30 -20.00 20.60 -0.07
C GLY A 30 -20.24 21.32 -1.39
N GLU A 31 -19.20 21.86 -2.04
CA GLU A 31 -19.22 21.82 -3.51
C GLU A 31 -19.19 20.34 -3.94
N ARG A 32 -20.37 19.79 -4.25
CA ARG A 32 -20.46 18.56 -5.04
C ARG A 32 -19.97 18.90 -6.44
N TYR A 33 -18.94 18.20 -6.89
CA TYR A 33 -18.47 18.34 -8.26
C TYR A 33 -19.33 17.47 -9.17
N ASP A 34 -20.32 18.07 -9.83
CA ASP A 34 -21.08 17.35 -10.85
C ASP A 34 -20.12 16.85 -11.94
N LEU A 35 -20.28 15.58 -12.34
CA LEU A 35 -19.46 15.03 -13.42
C LEU A 35 -19.61 15.91 -14.66
N PRO A 36 -18.49 16.21 -15.37
CA PRO A 36 -18.55 17.06 -16.57
C PRO A 36 -19.35 16.40 -17.70
N PHE A 37 -19.57 15.09 -17.63
CA PHE A 37 -20.36 14.30 -18.57
C PHE A 37 -21.25 13.30 -17.83
N PRO A 38 -22.40 12.89 -18.41
CA PRO A 38 -23.20 11.80 -17.85
C PRO A 38 -22.38 10.53 -17.63
N LEU A 39 -22.70 9.80 -16.56
CA LEU A 39 -21.94 8.62 -16.09
C LEU A 39 -21.60 7.61 -17.21
N PRO A 40 -22.49 7.26 -18.16
CA PRO A 40 -22.15 6.32 -19.23
C PRO A 40 -21.01 6.80 -20.14
N TYR A 41 -20.98 8.10 -20.48
CA TYR A 41 -19.93 8.67 -21.33
C TYR A 41 -18.60 8.75 -20.59
N TYR A 42 -18.65 9.05 -19.30
CA TYR A 42 -17.46 9.06 -18.44
C TYR A 42 -16.84 7.66 -18.33
N LEU A 43 -17.65 6.63 -18.02
CA LEU A 43 -17.17 5.25 -17.95
C LEU A 43 -16.69 4.73 -19.32
N GLY A 44 -17.40 5.07 -20.40
CA GLY A 44 -16.99 4.72 -21.76
C GLY A 44 -15.66 5.37 -22.17
N GLY A 45 -15.48 6.65 -21.85
CA GLY A 45 -14.25 7.40 -22.12
C GLY A 45 -13.05 6.84 -21.35
N ALA A 46 -13.24 6.50 -20.08
CA ALA A 46 -12.19 5.88 -19.28
C ALA A 46 -11.83 4.47 -19.78
N GLY A 47 -12.84 3.64 -20.08
CA GLY A 47 -12.63 2.32 -20.67
C GLY A 47 -11.88 2.41 -22.00
N LEU A 48 -12.23 3.38 -22.85
CA LEU A 48 -11.53 3.65 -24.11
C LEU A 48 -10.10 4.12 -23.88
N ALA A 49 -9.84 5.00 -22.90
CA ALA A 49 -8.48 5.46 -22.58
C ALA A 49 -7.57 4.30 -22.18
N VAL A 50 -8.06 3.39 -21.33
CA VAL A 50 -7.33 2.17 -20.95
C VAL A 50 -7.12 1.26 -22.16
N ALA A 51 -8.16 1.02 -22.97
CA ALA A 51 -8.04 0.22 -24.19
C ALA A 51 -6.98 0.79 -25.15
N LEU A 52 -6.98 2.11 -25.39
CA LEU A 52 -6.01 2.78 -26.23
C LEU A 52 -4.59 2.70 -25.64
N SER A 53 -4.44 2.82 -24.32
CA SER A 53 -3.14 2.68 -23.65
C SER A 53 -2.53 1.29 -23.89
N PHE A 54 -3.34 0.24 -23.88
CA PHE A 54 -2.92 -1.12 -24.21
C PHE A 54 -2.51 -1.28 -25.67
N VAL A 55 -3.26 -0.69 -26.59
CA VAL A 55 -2.91 -0.72 -28.02
C VAL A 55 -1.57 -0.01 -28.24
N ILE A 56 -1.37 1.17 -27.64
CA ILE A 56 -0.12 1.92 -27.71
C ILE A 56 1.03 1.12 -27.11
N MET A 57 0.86 0.57 -25.91
CA MET A 57 1.89 -0.25 -25.27
C MET A 57 2.19 -1.52 -26.06
N GLY A 58 1.18 -2.20 -26.62
CA GLY A 58 1.39 -3.35 -27.49
C GLY A 58 2.13 -3.00 -28.79
N MET A 59 1.94 -1.80 -29.34
CA MET A 59 2.70 -1.32 -30.50
C MET A 59 4.16 -0.98 -30.16
N ILE A 60 4.39 -0.29 -29.04
CA ILE A 60 5.74 0.09 -28.59
C ILE A 60 6.53 -1.16 -28.13
N ALA A 61 5.89 -2.03 -27.36
CA ALA A 61 6.54 -3.18 -26.75
C ALA A 61 6.87 -4.30 -27.76
N ARG A 62 6.26 -4.31 -28.95
CA ARG A 62 6.70 -5.18 -30.06
C ARG A 62 8.17 -4.98 -30.46
N GLN A 63 8.74 -3.82 -30.15
CA GLN A 63 10.13 -3.48 -30.45
C GLN A 63 11.06 -3.65 -29.22
N TRP A 64 10.51 -4.02 -28.06
CA TRP A 64 11.29 -4.18 -26.84
C TRP A 64 11.60 -5.65 -26.61
N GLU A 65 12.90 -5.98 -26.67
CA GLU A 65 13.38 -7.19 -26.02
C GLU A 65 13.28 -6.99 -24.51
N PRO A 66 12.78 -7.98 -23.74
CA PRO A 66 12.76 -7.89 -22.29
C PRO A 66 14.19 -7.97 -21.76
N ASP A 67 14.89 -6.84 -21.73
CA ASP A 67 16.15 -6.72 -21.04
C ASP A 67 15.88 -6.47 -19.55
N ASP A 68 16.62 -7.13 -18.68
CA ASP A 68 16.48 -7.00 -17.23
C ASP A 68 17.20 -5.78 -16.67
N GLU A 69 18.04 -5.15 -17.47
CA GLU A 69 18.69 -3.90 -17.12
C GLU A 69 17.72 -2.71 -17.19
N TYR A 70 17.82 -1.84 -16.19
CA TYR A 70 17.11 -0.56 -16.13
C TYR A 70 18.07 0.54 -15.68
N PRO A 71 17.84 1.81 -16.06
CA PRO A 71 18.70 2.90 -15.63
C PRO A 71 18.56 3.11 -14.12
N ALA A 72 19.63 2.84 -13.37
CA ALA A 72 19.72 3.06 -11.93
C ALA A 72 20.73 4.17 -11.60
N ILE A 73 20.31 5.19 -10.85
CA ILE A 73 21.15 6.33 -10.46
C ILE A 73 21.49 6.24 -8.97
N ARG A 74 22.78 6.04 -8.65
CA ARG A 74 23.23 6.00 -7.25
C ARG A 74 23.09 7.38 -6.57
N ILE A 75 22.23 7.47 -5.54
CA ILE A 75 21.97 8.72 -4.79
C ILE A 75 23.08 9.01 -3.79
N LEU A 76 23.55 7.96 -3.10
CA LEU A 76 24.54 8.07 -2.02
C LEU A 76 25.97 8.20 -2.59
N ARG A 77 26.20 9.23 -3.43
CA ARG A 77 27.55 9.68 -3.80
C ARG A 77 27.94 10.87 -2.90
N GLY A 78 29.19 10.91 -2.44
CA GLY A 78 29.73 12.02 -1.64
C GLY A 78 29.17 12.07 -0.20
N PHE A 79 29.02 13.28 0.35
CA PHE A 79 28.69 13.52 1.77
C PHE A 79 27.26 13.09 2.18
N VAL A 80 26.32 13.04 1.22
CA VAL A 80 24.92 12.64 1.48
C VAL A 80 24.81 11.16 1.88
N GLY A 81 25.71 10.32 1.34
CA GLY A 81 25.77 8.88 1.62
C GLY A 81 25.92 8.54 3.10
N PRO A 82 27.03 8.96 3.74
CA PRO A 82 27.30 8.72 5.15
C PRO A 82 26.29 9.36 6.11
N VAL A 83 25.71 10.52 5.75
CA VAL A 83 24.71 11.21 6.60
C VAL A 83 23.39 10.46 6.60
N MET A 84 22.87 10.08 5.42
CA MET A 84 21.61 9.34 5.30
C MET A 84 21.70 7.91 5.86
N SER A 85 22.89 7.31 5.83
CA SER A 85 23.17 6.01 6.46
C SER A 85 23.72 6.12 7.89
N GLY A 86 23.70 7.33 8.46
CA GLY A 86 24.22 7.62 9.78
C GLY A 86 23.41 6.94 10.88
N GLN A 87 24.10 6.40 11.88
CA GLN A 87 23.46 5.80 13.06
C GLN A 87 22.58 6.82 13.80
N ALA A 88 23.04 8.07 13.95
CA ALA A 88 22.28 9.12 14.63
C ALA A 88 20.92 9.35 13.94
N LEU A 89 20.92 9.61 12.63
CA LEU A 89 19.68 9.81 11.87
C LEU A 89 18.77 8.57 11.92
N THR A 90 19.34 7.39 11.73
CA THR A 90 18.60 6.12 11.79
C THR A 90 17.89 5.95 13.13
N TRP A 91 18.60 6.21 14.24
CA TRP A 91 18.01 6.13 15.58
C TRP A 91 17.01 7.24 15.85
N SER A 92 17.23 8.47 15.36
CA SER A 92 16.24 9.55 15.47
C SER A 92 14.91 9.16 14.83
N VAL A 93 14.93 8.58 13.61
CA VAL A 93 13.71 8.09 12.94
C VAL A 93 13.06 6.95 13.73
N ARG A 94 13.85 6.01 14.24
CA ARG A 94 13.34 4.92 15.10
C ARG A 94 12.67 5.45 16.37
N PHE A 95 13.24 6.46 17.02
CA PHE A 95 12.65 7.10 18.20
C PHE A 95 11.36 7.84 17.89
N ILE A 96 11.21 8.41 16.70
CA ILE A 96 9.92 8.96 16.23
C ILE A 96 8.88 7.84 16.16
N GLY A 97 9.23 6.70 15.56
CA GLY A 97 8.35 5.53 15.49
C GLY A 97 7.91 5.01 16.87
N ILE A 98 8.87 4.84 17.79
CA ILE A 98 8.59 4.42 19.18
C ILE A 98 7.71 5.46 19.90
N SER A 99 8.03 6.74 19.80
CA SER A 99 7.27 7.83 20.45
C SER A 99 5.84 7.87 19.94
N ALA A 100 5.63 7.78 18.62
CA ALA A 100 4.31 7.72 18.03
C ALA A 100 3.51 6.50 18.50
N PHE A 101 4.14 5.33 18.59
CA PHE A 101 3.52 4.11 19.11
C PHE A 101 3.09 4.26 20.57
N VAL A 102 3.97 4.74 21.44
CA VAL A 102 3.66 4.98 22.86
C VAL A 102 2.53 5.99 23.01
N LEU A 103 2.56 7.06 22.21
CA LEU A 103 1.52 8.09 22.20
C LEU A 103 0.16 7.51 21.80
N VAL A 104 0.10 6.68 20.75
CA VAL A 104 -1.13 5.99 20.33
C VAL A 104 -1.71 5.14 21.45
N VAL A 105 -0.87 4.35 22.14
CA VAL A 105 -1.32 3.48 23.23
C VAL A 105 -1.85 4.29 24.42
N ILE A 106 -1.10 5.31 24.86
CA ILE A 106 -1.50 6.15 25.99
C ILE A 106 -2.77 6.95 25.64
N ALA A 107 -2.81 7.62 24.50
CA ALA A 107 -3.96 8.42 24.09
C ALA A 107 -5.21 7.57 23.83
N GLY A 108 -5.06 6.33 23.36
CA GLY A 108 -6.20 5.44 23.18
C GLY A 108 -6.81 4.93 24.50
N PHE A 109 -6.01 4.73 25.55
CA PHE A 109 -6.51 4.31 26.87
C PHE A 109 -6.93 5.47 27.78
N TYR A 110 -6.21 6.59 27.74
CA TYR A 110 -6.32 7.69 28.71
C TYR A 110 -6.72 9.02 28.08
N GLY A 111 -6.71 9.13 26.75
CA GLY A 111 -7.15 10.34 26.05
C GLY A 111 -8.66 10.46 25.92
N THR A 112 -9.11 11.47 25.19
CA THR A 112 -10.54 11.75 24.97
C THR A 112 -11.27 10.58 24.29
N PRO A 113 -12.48 10.22 24.71
CA PRO A 113 -13.26 9.16 24.07
C PRO A 113 -13.82 9.56 22.70
N VAL A 114 -13.78 10.86 22.36
CA VAL A 114 -14.30 11.39 21.10
C VAL A 114 -13.27 11.16 19.99
N SER A 115 -13.60 10.29 19.03
CA SER A 115 -12.70 9.84 17.96
C SER A 115 -12.05 10.97 17.16
N SER A 116 -12.83 12.01 16.79
CA SER A 116 -12.33 13.15 16.01
C SER A 116 -11.37 14.06 16.77
N ARG A 117 -11.29 13.91 18.11
CA ARG A 117 -10.38 14.65 18.99
C ARG A 117 -9.31 13.77 19.61
N ASN A 118 -9.23 12.49 19.23
CA ASN A 118 -8.24 11.58 19.79
C ASN A 118 -7.11 11.35 18.79
N ILE A 119 -5.89 11.70 19.19
CA ILE A 119 -4.70 11.58 18.33
C ILE A 119 -4.40 10.13 17.92
N SER A 120 -4.78 9.13 18.72
CA SER A 120 -4.54 7.72 18.40
C SER A 120 -5.28 7.29 17.13
N VAL A 121 -6.53 7.77 16.97
CA VAL A 121 -7.38 7.47 15.82
C VAL A 121 -6.80 8.10 14.56
N VAL A 122 -6.36 9.37 14.64
CA VAL A 122 -5.74 10.09 13.52
C VAL A 122 -4.41 9.46 13.11
N ILE A 123 -3.54 9.14 14.08
CA ILE A 123 -2.24 8.52 13.78
C ILE A 123 -2.44 7.16 13.11
N ILE A 124 -3.30 6.28 13.62
CA ILE A 124 -3.46 4.94 13.04
C ILE A 124 -4.15 5.00 11.67
N TRP A 125 -5.31 5.65 11.57
CA TRP A 125 -6.12 5.56 10.35
C TRP A 125 -5.69 6.54 9.25
N VAL A 126 -5.12 7.70 9.62
CA VAL A 126 -4.73 8.72 8.64
C VAL A 126 -3.23 8.66 8.35
N ILE A 127 -2.39 8.78 9.37
CA ILE A 127 -0.94 8.92 9.18
C ILE A 127 -0.29 7.58 8.86
N PHE A 128 -0.60 6.54 9.64
CA PHE A 128 -0.02 5.22 9.51
C PHE A 128 -0.64 4.43 8.35
N TRP A 129 -1.95 4.24 8.34
CA TRP A 129 -2.59 3.44 7.29
C TRP A 129 -2.46 4.09 5.92
N VAL A 130 -2.88 5.35 5.78
CA VAL A 130 -2.90 6.05 4.49
C VAL A 130 -1.56 6.73 4.18
N GLY A 131 -1.06 7.57 5.09
CA GLY A 131 0.15 8.37 4.86
C GLY A 131 1.41 7.52 4.65
N LEU A 132 1.60 6.47 5.45
CA LEU A 132 2.77 5.59 5.31
C LEU A 132 2.64 4.67 4.08
N ALA A 133 1.43 4.29 3.66
CA ALA A 133 1.23 3.57 2.41
C ALA A 133 1.74 4.38 1.20
N TYR A 134 1.38 5.67 1.13
CA TYR A 134 1.85 6.55 0.06
C TYR A 134 3.33 6.86 0.15
N SER A 135 3.83 7.10 1.37
CA SER A 135 5.26 7.32 1.56
C SER A 135 6.06 6.07 1.14
N SER A 136 5.53 4.88 1.43
CA SER A 136 6.14 3.61 1.02
C SER A 136 6.18 3.46 -0.50
N ALA A 137 5.08 3.77 -1.17
CA ALA A 137 4.98 3.63 -2.63
C ALA A 137 5.67 4.74 -3.43
N LEU A 138 5.73 5.97 -2.91
CA LEU A 138 6.26 7.13 -3.64
C LEU A 138 7.72 7.42 -3.33
N ILE A 139 8.19 7.05 -2.13
CA ILE A 139 9.55 7.34 -1.68
C ILE A 139 10.33 6.04 -1.60
N GLY A 140 9.90 5.09 -0.76
CA GLY A 140 10.64 3.86 -0.44
C GLY A 140 10.17 3.25 0.87
N ASN A 141 10.70 2.10 1.27
CA ASN A 141 10.23 1.39 2.49
C ASN A 141 10.67 2.08 3.80
N ILE A 142 10.03 3.21 4.15
CA ILE A 142 10.30 3.97 5.38
C ILE A 142 9.90 3.17 6.63
N TRP A 143 8.94 2.25 6.50
CA TRP A 143 8.48 1.39 7.59
C TRP A 143 9.61 0.61 8.26
N VAL A 144 10.63 0.15 7.52
CA VAL A 144 11.80 -0.54 8.08
C VAL A 144 12.53 0.30 9.14
N LEU A 145 12.44 1.63 9.06
CA LEU A 145 13.01 2.56 10.03
C LEU A 145 12.00 2.96 11.13
N LEU A 146 10.74 3.18 10.76
CA LEU A 146 9.71 3.63 11.70
C LEU A 146 9.10 2.51 12.55
N ASN A 147 9.29 1.24 12.17
CA ASN A 147 8.67 0.10 12.85
C ASN A 147 9.02 0.10 14.36
N PRO A 148 8.04 0.36 15.24
CA PRO A 148 8.28 0.46 16.67
C PRO A 148 8.61 -0.91 17.27
N TRP A 149 8.02 -1.99 16.74
CA TRP A 149 8.27 -3.35 17.19
C TRP A 149 9.71 -3.78 16.90
N ASP A 150 10.21 -3.54 15.68
CA ASP A 150 11.61 -3.79 15.32
C ASP A 150 12.57 -3.00 16.23
N SER A 151 12.27 -1.71 16.42
CA SER A 151 13.13 -0.80 17.18
C SER A 151 13.19 -1.17 18.66
N MET A 152 12.04 -1.45 19.28
CA MET A 152 11.96 -1.88 20.68
C MET A 152 12.62 -3.24 20.88
N PHE A 153 12.42 -4.19 19.96
CA PHE A 153 13.05 -5.52 20.08
C PHE A 153 14.57 -5.46 19.94
N ARG A 154 15.12 -4.57 19.09
CA ARG A 154 16.57 -4.33 19.03
C ARG A 154 17.13 -3.78 20.33
N ILE A 155 16.43 -2.84 20.96
CA ILE A 155 16.83 -2.29 22.26
C ILE A 155 16.82 -3.41 23.29
N PHE A 156 15.79 -4.26 23.29
CA PHE A 156 15.72 -5.44 24.13
C PHE A 156 16.89 -6.40 23.90
N GLU A 157 17.20 -6.76 22.64
CA GLU A 157 18.35 -7.61 22.29
C GLU A 157 19.69 -7.00 22.77
N ALA A 158 19.87 -5.68 22.60
CA ALA A 158 21.07 -4.98 23.02
C ALA A 158 21.23 -4.96 24.55
N VAL A 159 20.17 -4.64 25.29
CA VAL A 159 20.18 -4.61 26.76
C VAL A 159 20.37 -6.01 27.32
N ALA A 160 19.69 -7.02 26.77
CA ALA A 160 19.85 -8.42 27.17
C ALA A 160 21.29 -8.91 26.96
N GLY A 161 21.93 -8.51 25.85
CA GLY A 161 23.33 -8.82 25.55
C GLY A 161 24.33 -8.19 26.52
N LEU A 162 24.03 -7.01 27.08
CA LEU A 162 24.87 -6.35 28.09
C LEU A 162 24.80 -7.01 29.47
N ILE A 163 23.72 -7.73 29.77
CA ILE A 163 23.44 -8.32 31.08
C ILE A 163 24.11 -9.71 31.24
N ASP A 164 24.81 -10.21 30.21
CA ASP A 164 25.65 -11.44 30.22
C ASP A 164 25.09 -12.60 31.07
N THR A 165 23.84 -12.98 30.80
CA THR A 165 23.18 -14.11 31.48
C THR A 165 23.13 -15.38 30.63
N GLY A 166 23.72 -15.38 29.42
CA GLY A 166 23.81 -16.53 28.53
C GLY A 166 22.46 -17.18 28.13
N ARG A 167 21.31 -16.55 28.40
CA ARG A 167 19.99 -17.21 28.33
C ARG A 167 18.81 -16.40 27.80
N VAL A 168 18.94 -15.11 27.52
CA VAL A 168 17.85 -14.34 26.87
C VAL A 168 18.11 -14.29 25.36
N ILE A 169 18.24 -15.46 24.75
CA ILE A 169 18.31 -15.58 23.29
C ILE A 169 16.88 -15.91 22.85
N PRO A 170 16.32 -15.26 21.81
CA PRO A 170 15.09 -15.75 21.19
C PRO A 170 15.18 -17.26 20.99
N LEU A 171 14.07 -17.98 21.18
CA LEU A 171 14.04 -19.45 21.09
C LEU A 171 14.59 -19.96 19.73
N ASN A 172 14.60 -19.07 18.72
CA ASN A 172 15.16 -19.24 17.39
C ASN A 172 14.72 -20.57 16.75
N ARG A 173 13.44 -20.90 16.97
CA ARG A 173 12.79 -22.06 16.36
C ARG A 173 12.79 -21.85 14.85
N GLN A 174 13.11 -22.89 14.09
CA GLN A 174 13.03 -22.84 12.64
C GLN A 174 11.59 -22.51 12.22
N TYR A 175 11.43 -21.44 11.44
CA TYR A 175 10.13 -21.05 10.91
C TYR A 175 9.66 -22.09 9.88
N PRO A 176 8.47 -22.69 10.03
CA PRO A 176 8.02 -23.74 9.13
C PRO A 176 7.79 -23.23 7.71
N ALA A 177 8.37 -23.89 6.70
CA ALA A 177 8.27 -23.46 5.30
C ALA A 177 6.81 -23.40 4.78
N TRP A 178 5.93 -24.29 5.26
CA TRP A 178 4.51 -24.28 4.87
C TRP A 178 3.76 -23.03 5.35
N LEU A 179 4.25 -22.40 6.42
CA LEU A 179 3.59 -21.24 7.03
C LEU A 179 3.77 -20.00 6.14
N SER A 180 4.91 -19.89 5.43
CA SER A 180 5.18 -18.83 4.45
C SER A 180 4.66 -17.47 4.92
N TYR A 181 3.79 -16.80 4.15
CA TYR A 181 3.14 -15.53 4.49
C TYR A 181 1.73 -15.68 5.09
N TRP A 182 1.28 -16.89 5.43
CA TRP A 182 -0.07 -17.08 5.98
C TRP A 182 -0.34 -16.31 7.29
N PRO A 183 0.61 -16.18 8.25
CA PRO A 183 0.40 -15.35 9.42
C PRO A 183 0.25 -13.87 9.08
N ALA A 184 1.07 -13.36 8.15
CA ALA A 184 0.96 -11.98 7.68
C ALA A 184 -0.40 -11.73 7.02
N PHE A 185 -0.87 -12.68 6.21
CA PHE A 185 -2.21 -12.64 5.63
C PHE A 185 -3.30 -12.65 6.70
N ALA A 186 -3.24 -13.55 7.69
CA ALA A 186 -4.25 -13.64 8.74
C ALA A 186 -4.30 -12.35 9.59
N LEU A 187 -3.13 -11.81 9.96
CA LEU A 187 -3.03 -10.55 10.69
C LEU A 187 -3.55 -9.37 9.85
N PHE A 188 -3.26 -9.34 8.54
CA PHE A 188 -3.81 -8.34 7.63
C PHE A 188 -5.33 -8.47 7.49
N LEU A 189 -5.86 -9.68 7.41
CA LEU A 189 -7.31 -9.92 7.32
C LEU A 189 -8.03 -9.44 8.57
N VAL A 190 -7.46 -9.66 9.75
CA VAL A 190 -7.98 -9.11 11.02
C VAL A 190 -7.92 -7.59 11.01
N PHE A 191 -6.81 -6.99 10.56
CA PHE A 191 -6.70 -5.54 10.43
C PHE A 191 -7.77 -4.97 9.48
N ALA A 192 -7.94 -5.56 8.29
CA ALA A 192 -8.94 -5.11 7.32
C ALA A 192 -10.37 -5.32 7.82
N TRP A 193 -10.62 -6.37 8.60
CA TRP A 193 -11.90 -6.54 9.28
C TRP A 193 -12.14 -5.46 10.32
N ILE A 194 -11.13 -5.09 11.11
CA ILE A 194 -11.22 -3.98 12.06
C ILE A 194 -11.49 -2.68 11.31
N GLU A 195 -10.79 -2.41 10.21
CA GLU A 195 -10.96 -1.21 9.39
C GLU A 195 -12.38 -1.09 8.83
N SER A 196 -12.81 -2.08 8.04
CA SER A 196 -13.98 -1.93 7.16
C SER A 196 -15.25 -2.61 7.68
N ALA A 197 -15.15 -3.57 8.61
CA ALA A 197 -16.31 -4.32 9.08
C ALA A 197 -16.69 -4.01 10.53
N PHE A 198 -15.72 -3.88 11.43
CA PHE A 198 -15.97 -3.68 12.84
C PHE A 198 -16.48 -2.26 13.14
N THR A 199 -17.71 -2.14 13.63
CA THR A 199 -18.34 -0.85 13.92
C THR A 199 -17.67 -0.07 15.06
N GLY A 200 -16.85 -0.72 15.87
CA GLY A 200 -16.10 -0.09 16.97
C GLY A 200 -14.69 0.39 16.60
N SER A 201 -14.33 0.42 15.31
CA SER A 201 -12.98 0.75 14.79
C SER A 201 -12.51 2.18 15.11
N SER A 202 -13.45 3.11 15.21
CA SER A 202 -13.20 4.50 15.56
C SER A 202 -13.10 4.75 17.07
N THR A 203 -13.42 3.76 17.91
CA THR A 203 -13.37 3.91 19.37
C THR A 203 -11.92 3.84 19.87
N PRO A 204 -11.37 4.90 20.50
CA PRO A 204 -9.95 4.95 20.87
C PRO A 204 -9.49 3.80 21.78
N LYS A 205 -10.33 3.39 22.73
CA LYS A 205 -10.03 2.30 23.65
C LYS A 205 -9.94 0.94 22.94
N ASN A 206 -10.86 0.67 21.99
CA ASN A 206 -10.81 -0.56 21.19
C ASN A 206 -9.53 -0.59 20.35
N LEU A 207 -9.19 0.55 19.73
CA LEU A 207 -7.96 0.70 18.96
C LEU A 207 -6.71 0.41 19.80
N ALA A 208 -6.61 0.96 21.01
CA ALA A 208 -5.49 0.68 21.93
C ALA A 208 -5.40 -0.80 22.31
N ILE A 209 -6.54 -1.45 22.56
CA ILE A 209 -6.59 -2.90 22.84
C ILE A 209 -6.08 -3.69 21.64
N PHE A 210 -6.51 -3.38 20.41
CA PHE A 210 -6.04 -4.07 19.22
C PHE A 210 -4.54 -3.85 18.98
N VAL A 211 -4.04 -2.62 19.15
CA VAL A 211 -2.61 -2.33 19.05
C VAL A 211 -1.82 -3.11 20.10
N ALA A 212 -2.31 -3.24 21.34
CA ALA A 212 -1.67 -4.02 22.39
C ALA A 212 -1.65 -5.52 22.07
N ILE A 213 -2.77 -6.09 21.61
CA ILE A 213 -2.86 -7.50 21.19
C ILE A 213 -1.93 -7.76 19.99
N TYR A 214 -1.96 -6.90 18.97
CA TYR A 214 -1.08 -6.99 17.81
C TYR A 214 0.39 -6.96 18.21
N SER A 215 0.74 -6.03 19.11
CA SER A 215 2.11 -5.89 19.63
C SER A 215 2.55 -7.15 20.37
N PHE A 216 1.68 -7.71 21.22
CA PHE A 216 1.97 -8.95 21.93
C PHE A 216 2.23 -10.11 20.98
N VAL A 217 1.37 -10.31 19.97
CA VAL A 217 1.55 -11.36 18.95
C VAL A 217 2.86 -11.15 18.19
N THR A 218 3.18 -9.91 17.80
CA THR A 218 4.40 -9.59 17.07
C THR A 218 5.65 -9.80 17.92
N PHE A 219 5.68 -9.36 19.18
CA PHE A 219 6.81 -9.60 20.08
C PHE A 219 6.99 -11.09 20.40
N ALA A 220 5.89 -11.82 20.65
CA ALA A 220 5.94 -13.26 20.86
C ALA A 220 6.50 -14.00 19.64
N GLY A 221 6.06 -13.63 18.44
CA GLY A 221 6.56 -14.19 17.20
C GLY A 221 8.05 -13.91 16.96
N MET A 222 8.51 -12.67 17.19
CA MET A 222 9.92 -12.30 17.13
C MET A 222 10.77 -13.06 18.17
N PHE A 223 10.23 -13.29 19.37
CA PHE A 223 10.91 -14.05 20.42
C PHE A 223 11.01 -15.55 20.07
N VAL A 224 10.00 -16.13 19.42
CA VAL A 224 9.97 -17.57 19.08
C VAL A 224 10.79 -17.90 17.84
N PHE A 225 10.59 -17.15 16.75
CA PHE A 225 11.13 -17.45 15.42
C PHE A 225 12.31 -16.55 15.02
N GLY A 226 12.64 -15.56 15.85
CA GLY A 226 13.64 -14.54 15.56
C GLY A 226 13.05 -13.30 14.90
N ARG A 227 13.57 -12.13 15.30
CA ARG A 227 13.11 -10.79 14.85
C ARG A 227 12.98 -10.68 13.32
N ARG A 228 14.06 -11.00 12.60
CA ARG A 228 14.13 -10.84 11.14
C ARG A 228 13.15 -11.74 10.40
N VAL A 229 13.06 -13.01 10.81
CA VAL A 229 12.20 -14.00 10.16
C VAL A 229 10.74 -13.65 10.36
N TRP A 230 10.34 -13.31 11.59
CA TRP A 230 8.97 -12.92 11.90
C TRP A 230 8.54 -11.66 11.14
N LEU A 231 9.34 -10.58 11.20
CA LEU A 231 9.02 -9.34 10.50
C LEU A 231 8.91 -9.54 8.98
N ARG A 232 9.77 -10.39 8.40
CA ARG A 232 9.78 -10.63 6.95
C ARG A 232 8.60 -11.46 6.45
N GLN A 233 8.19 -12.49 7.20
CA GLN A 233 7.24 -13.51 6.71
C GLN A 233 5.88 -13.45 7.41
N ALA A 234 5.81 -13.03 8.67
CA ALA A 234 4.62 -13.18 9.49
C ALA A 234 3.98 -11.84 9.90
N GLU A 235 4.70 -10.72 9.91
CA GLU A 235 4.17 -9.43 10.32
C GLU A 235 3.48 -8.69 9.16
N ALA A 236 2.21 -8.35 9.34
CA ALA A 236 1.34 -7.89 8.25
C ALA A 236 1.78 -6.55 7.65
N PHE A 237 2.19 -5.59 8.47
CA PHE A 237 2.50 -4.24 7.99
C PHE A 237 3.85 -4.19 7.28
N THR A 238 4.84 -4.97 7.74
CA THR A 238 6.10 -5.16 7.02
C THR A 238 5.85 -5.83 5.68
N ALA A 239 4.98 -6.84 5.59
CA ALA A 239 4.60 -7.45 4.32
C ALA A 239 3.89 -6.43 3.39
N PHE A 240 2.93 -5.68 3.91
CA PHE A 240 2.14 -4.69 3.17
C PHE A 240 2.99 -3.50 2.67
N PHE A 241 3.71 -2.81 3.55
CA PHE A 241 4.52 -1.65 3.16
C PHE A 241 5.70 -2.06 2.27
N SER A 242 6.28 -3.25 2.46
CA SER A 242 7.31 -3.77 1.57
C SER A 242 6.75 -4.11 0.18
N LEU A 243 5.51 -4.58 0.08
CA LEU A 243 4.83 -4.79 -1.20
C LEU A 243 4.63 -3.46 -1.93
N LEU A 244 4.14 -2.43 -1.24
CA LEU A 244 3.95 -1.10 -1.82
C LEU A 244 5.28 -0.45 -2.23
N ALA A 245 6.34 -0.62 -1.43
CA ALA A 245 7.66 -0.07 -1.72
C ALA A 245 8.32 -0.64 -2.99
N ARG A 246 7.87 -1.79 -3.50
CA ARG A 246 8.30 -2.30 -4.82
C ARG A 246 7.85 -1.40 -5.98
N PHE A 247 6.83 -0.57 -5.77
CA PHE A 247 6.42 0.45 -6.73
C PHE A 247 7.37 1.67 -6.73
N SER A 248 8.05 1.92 -5.61
CA SER A 248 8.80 3.15 -5.37
C SER A 248 10.06 3.29 -6.23
N PRO A 249 10.54 4.54 -6.41
CA PRO A 249 11.70 4.81 -7.22
C PRO A 249 13.00 4.61 -6.43
N THR A 250 12.97 4.28 -5.13
CA THR A 250 14.20 3.98 -4.39
C THR A 250 14.40 2.47 -4.27
N GLU A 251 15.65 2.07 -4.39
CA GLU A 251 16.07 0.68 -4.16
C GLU A 251 17.31 0.64 -3.29
N VAL A 252 17.31 -0.28 -2.34
CA VAL A 252 18.50 -0.60 -1.54
C VAL A 252 19.28 -1.69 -2.25
N ALA A 253 20.60 -1.56 -2.28
CA ALA A 253 21.46 -2.56 -2.88
C ALA A 253 22.72 -2.79 -2.05
N VAL A 254 23.19 -4.03 -2.01
CA VAL A 254 24.44 -4.42 -1.35
C VAL A 254 25.40 -4.96 -2.39
N THR A 255 26.57 -4.32 -2.52
CA THR A 255 27.63 -4.69 -3.46
C THR A 255 28.63 -5.65 -2.80
N ASP A 256 28.13 -6.74 -2.24
CA ASP A 256 28.94 -7.80 -1.63
C ASP A 256 28.19 -9.13 -1.65
N ARG A 257 28.61 -10.01 -2.56
CA ARG A 257 28.01 -11.34 -2.75
C ARG A 257 28.05 -12.18 -1.49
N THR A 258 29.12 -12.10 -0.69
CA THR A 258 29.26 -12.92 0.53
C THR A 258 28.20 -12.55 1.56
N VAL A 259 27.88 -11.25 1.64
CA VAL A 259 26.78 -10.77 2.48
C VAL A 259 25.45 -11.24 1.93
N CYS A 260 25.22 -11.14 0.62
CA CYS A 260 23.98 -11.59 -0.01
C CYS A 260 23.71 -13.09 0.17
N GLU A 261 24.75 -13.93 0.15
CA GLU A 261 24.66 -15.37 0.41
C GLU A 261 24.49 -15.71 1.91
N ALA A 262 24.98 -14.85 2.81
CA ALA A 262 24.90 -15.06 4.26
C ALA A 262 23.55 -14.65 4.87
N CYS A 263 22.74 -13.85 4.17
CA CYS A 263 21.42 -13.45 4.66
C CYS A 263 20.48 -14.65 4.80
N SER A 264 19.63 -14.66 5.83
CA SER A 264 18.60 -15.69 5.98
C SER A 264 17.43 -15.52 4.99
N SER A 265 17.41 -14.38 4.30
CA SER A 265 16.46 -14.09 3.24
C SER A 265 16.98 -14.76 1.97
N ASP A 266 16.15 -15.60 1.34
CA ASP A 266 16.35 -16.07 -0.03
C ASP A 266 16.37 -14.85 -0.96
N CYS A 267 17.48 -14.11 -0.99
CA CYS A 267 17.63 -12.87 -1.72
C CYS A 267 18.13 -13.16 -3.14
N GLU A 268 17.72 -12.37 -4.12
CA GLU A 268 18.23 -12.52 -5.49
C GLU A 268 19.60 -11.89 -5.54
N ILE A 269 20.53 -12.64 -6.11
CA ILE A 269 21.84 -12.12 -6.45
C ILE A 269 21.79 -11.83 -7.94
N ASP A 270 21.68 -10.55 -8.26
CA ASP A 270 21.74 -10.02 -9.62
C ASP A 270 23.10 -9.37 -9.82
N GLN A 271 23.88 -9.87 -10.79
CA GLN A 271 25.23 -9.39 -11.11
C GLN A 271 26.11 -9.14 -9.86
N ASP A 272 26.16 -10.12 -8.95
CA ASP A 272 26.90 -10.10 -7.66
C ASP A 272 26.42 -9.07 -6.61
N MET A 273 25.23 -8.50 -6.80
CA MET A 273 24.57 -7.59 -5.86
C MET A 273 23.22 -8.15 -5.43
N CYS A 274 22.78 -7.81 -4.22
CA CYS A 274 21.41 -8.05 -3.81
C CYS A 274 20.62 -6.75 -3.76
N VAL A 275 19.46 -6.73 -4.42
CA VAL A 275 18.57 -5.56 -4.58
C VAL A 275 17.28 -5.77 -3.78
N ASP A 276 16.79 -4.71 -3.13
CA ASP A 276 15.58 -4.69 -2.29
C ASP A 276 15.56 -5.69 -1.12
N CYS A 277 16.74 -6.19 -0.74
CA CYS A 277 16.91 -7.07 0.42
C CYS A 277 17.34 -6.28 1.65
N TYR A 278 16.34 -5.77 2.38
CA TYR A 278 16.53 -4.95 3.58
C TYR A 278 17.31 -5.66 4.70
N GLU A 279 17.19 -6.99 4.82
CA GLU A 279 17.99 -7.77 5.76
C GLU A 279 19.48 -7.73 5.41
N CYS A 280 19.82 -7.97 4.14
CA CYS A 280 21.19 -7.87 3.65
C CYS A 280 21.75 -6.47 3.83
N TYR A 281 20.94 -5.46 3.52
CA TYR A 281 21.30 -4.07 3.72
C TYR A 281 21.56 -3.73 5.20
N GLU A 282 20.80 -4.34 6.13
CA GLU A 282 20.98 -4.14 7.57
C GLU A 282 22.30 -4.75 8.08
N ILE A 283 22.70 -5.93 7.61
CA ILE A 283 23.93 -6.61 8.06
C ILE A 283 25.17 -6.15 7.34
N ALA A 284 25.04 -5.64 6.12
CA ALA A 284 26.17 -5.23 5.29
C ALA A 284 27.03 -4.14 5.98
N PRO A 285 28.35 -4.15 5.82
CA PRO A 285 29.19 -2.99 6.16
C PRO A 285 28.71 -1.71 5.45
N ARG A 286 28.88 -0.54 6.08
CA ARG A 286 28.33 0.72 5.55
C ARG A 286 28.88 1.11 4.18
N ASP A 287 30.13 0.76 3.89
CA ASP A 287 30.79 1.00 2.60
C ASP A 287 30.22 0.14 1.46
N LYS A 288 29.54 -0.97 1.79
CA LYS A 288 28.88 -1.87 0.85
C LYS A 288 27.40 -1.57 0.63
N ARG A 289 26.83 -0.65 1.41
CA ARG A 289 25.43 -0.23 1.33
C ARG A 289 25.25 0.86 0.29
N ASN A 290 24.30 0.66 -0.61
CA ASN A 290 23.99 1.59 -1.67
C ASN A 290 22.48 1.85 -1.75
N LEU A 291 22.13 3.07 -2.15
CA LEU A 291 20.75 3.47 -2.46
C LEU A 291 20.76 4.06 -3.86
N TYR A 292 19.91 3.52 -4.72
CA TYR A 292 19.76 3.93 -6.11
C TYR A 292 18.35 4.47 -6.35
N LEU A 293 18.22 5.32 -7.37
CA LEU A 293 16.95 5.67 -7.99
C LEU A 293 16.73 4.81 -9.22
N ARG A 294 15.56 4.19 -9.28
CA ARG A 294 15.03 3.43 -10.41
C ARG A 294 13.72 4.03 -10.89
N PRO A 295 13.28 3.74 -12.13
CA PRO A 295 11.93 4.09 -12.56
C PRO A 295 10.86 3.41 -11.69
N TYR A 296 9.73 4.08 -11.49
CA TYR A 296 8.58 3.51 -10.76
C TYR A 296 8.16 2.14 -11.30
N ALA A 297 7.59 1.31 -10.41
CA ALA A 297 7.08 -0.04 -10.68
C ALA A 297 8.12 -1.10 -11.11
N THR A 298 9.38 -0.74 -11.33
CA THR A 298 10.41 -1.71 -11.76
C THR A 298 10.67 -2.82 -10.72
N GLY A 299 10.58 -2.51 -9.42
CA GLY A 299 10.68 -3.51 -8.34
C GLY A 299 9.56 -4.56 -8.32
N LEU A 300 8.47 -4.33 -9.06
CA LEU A 300 7.39 -5.31 -9.25
C LEU A 300 7.68 -6.32 -10.37
N ARG A 301 8.77 -6.15 -11.13
CA ARG A 301 9.23 -7.11 -12.17
C ARG A 301 9.86 -8.38 -11.59
N ALA A 302 10.25 -8.38 -10.32
CA ALA A 302 10.82 -9.54 -9.62
C ALA A 302 9.74 -10.59 -9.28
N VAL A 303 9.27 -11.27 -10.32
CA VAL A 303 8.04 -12.07 -10.35
C VAL A 303 8.24 -13.51 -9.84
N GLU A 304 9.46 -14.04 -9.85
CA GLU A 304 9.71 -15.48 -9.63
C GLU A 304 9.50 -15.98 -8.19
N ARG A 305 9.26 -15.06 -7.24
CA ARG A 305 9.40 -15.34 -5.80
C ARG A 305 8.11 -15.24 -4.99
N ILE A 306 6.98 -14.96 -5.63
CA ILE A 306 5.72 -14.77 -4.93
C ILE A 306 5.15 -16.13 -4.55
N SER A 307 4.98 -16.40 -3.26
CA SER A 307 4.27 -17.57 -2.74
C SER A 307 2.75 -17.44 -2.90
N THR A 308 2.03 -18.56 -2.80
CA THR A 308 0.56 -18.58 -2.88
C THR A 308 -0.07 -17.71 -1.78
N SER A 309 0.48 -17.71 -0.57
CA SER A 309 0.06 -16.83 0.53
C SER A 309 0.25 -15.33 0.22
N GLN A 310 1.34 -14.96 -0.47
CA GLN A 310 1.56 -13.56 -0.89
C GLN A 310 0.59 -13.17 -2.00
N MET A 311 0.32 -14.06 -2.95
CA MET A 311 -0.69 -13.83 -3.98
C MET A 311 -2.06 -13.56 -3.36
N VAL A 312 -2.49 -14.40 -2.41
CA VAL A 312 -3.76 -14.20 -1.69
C VAL A 312 -3.77 -12.90 -0.89
N LEU A 313 -2.65 -12.54 -0.24
CA LEU A 313 -2.51 -11.25 0.43
C LEU A 313 -2.69 -10.06 -0.53
N VAL A 314 -2.05 -10.08 -1.71
CA VAL A 314 -2.21 -9.02 -2.72
C VAL A 314 -3.66 -8.89 -3.19
N LEU A 315 -4.32 -10.03 -3.47
CA LEU A 315 -5.73 -10.04 -3.86
C LEU A 315 -6.65 -9.51 -2.75
N THR A 316 -6.30 -9.80 -1.49
CA THR A 316 -7.05 -9.33 -0.33
C THR A 316 -6.89 -7.84 -0.15
N VAL A 317 -5.68 -7.29 -0.27
CA VAL A 317 -5.43 -5.84 -0.27
C VAL A 317 -6.28 -5.13 -1.33
N LEU A 318 -6.35 -5.69 -2.54
CA LEU A 318 -7.15 -5.11 -3.62
C LEU A 318 -8.65 -5.18 -3.31
N ALA A 319 -9.10 -6.30 -2.74
CA ALA A 319 -10.50 -6.51 -2.38
C ALA A 319 -10.96 -5.63 -1.21
N THR A 320 -10.12 -5.41 -0.19
CA THR A 320 -10.47 -4.61 1.00
C THR A 320 -10.67 -3.16 0.63
N VAL A 321 -9.76 -2.60 -0.18
CA VAL A 321 -9.86 -1.23 -0.68
C VAL A 321 -11.11 -1.05 -1.58
N SER A 322 -11.44 -2.06 -2.38
CA SER A 322 -12.66 -2.04 -3.21
C SER A 322 -13.93 -2.17 -2.37
N PHE A 323 -13.90 -2.97 -1.30
CA PHE A 323 -14.99 -3.09 -0.36
C PHE A 323 -15.23 -1.77 0.37
N ASP A 324 -14.18 -1.15 0.90
CA ASP A 324 -14.24 0.15 1.58
C ASP A 324 -14.93 1.20 0.70
N GLY A 325 -14.47 1.37 -0.53
CA GLY A 325 -15.12 2.26 -1.50
C GLY A 325 -16.56 1.88 -1.84
N PHE A 326 -16.87 0.58 -1.96
CA PHE A 326 -18.22 0.09 -2.23
C PHE A 326 -19.18 0.37 -1.06
N THR A 327 -18.72 0.27 0.20
CA THR A 327 -19.58 0.55 1.36
C THR A 327 -20.04 2.00 1.44
N ALA A 328 -19.35 2.92 0.76
CA ALA A 328 -19.72 4.33 0.67
C ALA A 328 -20.80 4.62 -0.41
N THR A 329 -21.27 3.62 -1.17
CA THR A 329 -22.27 3.82 -2.24
C THR A 329 -23.70 3.56 -1.78
N SER A 330 -24.69 4.13 -2.49
CA SER A 330 -26.11 3.95 -2.20
C SER A 330 -26.57 2.50 -2.44
N GLU A 331 -25.93 1.78 -3.36
CA GLU A 331 -26.20 0.39 -3.63
C GLU A 331 -25.86 -0.49 -2.43
N TRP A 332 -24.73 -0.24 -1.76
CA TRP A 332 -24.40 -0.96 -0.53
C TRP A 332 -25.44 -0.70 0.56
N VAL A 333 -25.87 0.55 0.75
CA VAL A 333 -26.95 0.88 1.70
C VAL A 333 -28.20 0.07 1.39
N GLY A 334 -28.61 0.00 0.12
CA GLY A 334 -29.77 -0.81 -0.28
C GLY A 334 -29.57 -2.33 -0.12
N PHE A 335 -28.35 -2.86 -0.21
CA PHE A 335 -28.05 -4.25 0.15
C PHE A 335 -28.07 -4.46 1.65
N PHE A 336 -27.47 -3.55 2.41
CA PHE A 336 -27.42 -3.58 3.86
C PHE A 336 -28.83 -3.62 4.47
N ASP A 337 -29.73 -2.74 4.01
CA ASP A 337 -31.12 -2.69 4.47
C ASP A 337 -31.89 -3.99 4.21
N ARG A 338 -31.63 -4.66 3.08
CA ARG A 338 -32.22 -5.97 2.76
C ARG A 338 -31.69 -7.09 3.65
N LEU A 339 -30.47 -6.96 4.16
CA LEU A 339 -29.84 -7.94 5.05
C LEU A 339 -30.20 -7.71 6.52
N LEU A 340 -30.64 -6.51 6.91
CA LEU A 340 -31.02 -6.19 8.30
C LEU A 340 -31.95 -7.24 8.94
N PRO A 341 -33.07 -7.66 8.31
CA PRO A 341 -33.96 -8.63 8.94
C PRO A 341 -33.34 -10.02 9.11
N ILE A 342 -32.37 -10.38 8.28
CA ILE A 342 -31.68 -11.68 8.33
C ILE A 342 -30.66 -11.70 9.49
N PHE A 343 -30.03 -10.56 9.75
CA PHE A 343 -28.97 -10.41 10.76
C PHE A 343 -29.44 -9.77 12.07
N ASP A 344 -30.73 -9.45 12.23
CA ASP A 344 -31.27 -8.78 13.42
C ASP A 344 -30.95 -9.51 14.73
N SER A 345 -30.84 -10.85 14.69
CA SER A 345 -30.44 -11.69 15.83
C SER A 345 -29.06 -11.36 16.42
N PHE A 346 -28.19 -10.63 15.71
CA PHE A 346 -26.89 -10.16 16.20
C PHE A 346 -26.98 -8.87 17.04
N GLY A 347 -28.15 -8.25 17.16
CA GLY A 347 -28.40 -7.09 18.01
C GLY A 347 -27.49 -5.90 17.71
N SER A 348 -26.71 -5.44 18.69
CA SER A 348 -25.76 -4.32 18.49
C SER A 348 -24.64 -4.63 17.47
N ASN A 349 -24.44 -5.90 17.14
CA ASN A 349 -23.39 -6.35 16.22
C ASN A 349 -23.91 -6.57 14.78
N THR A 350 -25.18 -6.28 14.49
CA THR A 350 -25.78 -6.49 13.15
C THR A 350 -24.97 -5.84 12.04
N GLY A 351 -24.55 -4.57 12.21
CA GLY A 351 -23.73 -3.89 11.21
C GLY A 351 -22.36 -4.53 11.02
N THR A 352 -21.72 -4.96 12.11
CA THR A 352 -20.46 -5.71 12.04
C THR A 352 -20.65 -7.04 11.31
N ALA A 353 -21.74 -7.76 11.58
CA ALA A 353 -22.01 -9.06 10.94
C ALA A 353 -22.26 -8.91 9.42
N ILE A 354 -23.08 -7.94 9.01
CA ILE A 354 -23.35 -7.67 7.59
C ILE A 354 -22.06 -7.28 6.86
N ASN A 355 -21.29 -6.34 7.40
CA ASN A 355 -20.04 -5.92 6.78
C ASN A 355 -18.99 -7.04 6.77
N SER A 356 -18.98 -7.94 7.75
CA SER A 356 -18.10 -9.11 7.77
C SER A 356 -18.39 -10.05 6.60
N VAL A 357 -19.66 -10.32 6.34
CA VAL A 357 -20.10 -11.14 5.20
C VAL A 357 -19.79 -10.42 3.88
N GLY A 358 -20.03 -9.10 3.82
CA GLY A 358 -19.68 -8.27 2.66
C GLY A 358 -18.20 -8.33 2.32
N LEU A 359 -17.32 -8.15 3.32
CA LEU A 359 -15.88 -8.21 3.15
C LEU A 359 -15.43 -9.60 2.67
N ALA A 360 -15.91 -10.67 3.30
CA ALA A 360 -15.58 -12.03 2.90
C ALA A 360 -16.07 -12.34 1.47
N ALA A 361 -17.26 -11.89 1.11
CA ALA A 361 -17.81 -12.02 -0.24
C ALA A 361 -16.96 -11.25 -1.26
N MET A 362 -16.53 -10.02 -0.95
CA MET A 362 -15.68 -9.23 -1.83
C MET A 362 -14.34 -9.93 -2.09
N ILE A 363 -13.67 -10.42 -1.05
CA ILE A 363 -12.43 -11.20 -1.19
C ILE A 363 -12.68 -12.44 -2.06
N GLY A 364 -13.76 -13.18 -1.82
CA GLY A 364 -14.15 -14.34 -2.61
C GLY A 364 -14.37 -14.03 -4.08
N VAL A 365 -15.05 -12.92 -4.39
CA VAL A 365 -15.27 -12.44 -5.77
C VAL A 365 -13.94 -12.13 -6.45
N PHE A 366 -13.06 -11.37 -5.81
CA PHE A 366 -11.77 -11.00 -6.36
C PHE A 366 -10.88 -12.21 -6.65
N VAL A 367 -10.78 -13.14 -5.71
CA VAL A 367 -10.02 -14.38 -5.89
C VAL A 367 -10.62 -15.22 -7.02
N SER A 368 -11.94 -15.37 -7.06
CA SER A 368 -12.63 -16.16 -8.09
C SER A 368 -12.45 -15.57 -9.48
N VAL A 369 -12.68 -14.27 -9.65
CA VAL A 369 -12.49 -13.55 -10.91
C VAL A 369 -11.04 -13.66 -11.37
N TYR A 370 -10.08 -13.49 -10.44
CA TYR A 370 -8.66 -13.62 -10.77
C TYR A 370 -8.30 -15.01 -11.28
N ILE A 371 -8.72 -16.07 -10.58
CA ILE A 371 -8.46 -17.46 -11.00
C ILE A 371 -9.08 -17.75 -12.36
N VAL A 372 -10.35 -17.37 -12.57
CA VAL A 372 -11.05 -17.55 -13.85
C VAL A 372 -10.30 -16.87 -14.99
N LEU A 373 -9.78 -15.66 -14.75
CA LEU A 373 -9.01 -14.95 -15.76
C LEU A 373 -7.67 -15.59 -16.06
N ILE A 374 -6.97 -16.12 -15.07
CA ILE A 374 -5.75 -16.89 -15.31
C ILE A 374 -6.03 -18.11 -16.19
N GLN A 375 -7.19 -18.76 -16.03
CA GLN A 375 -7.61 -19.83 -16.95
C GLN A 375 -7.82 -19.31 -18.38
N PHE A 376 -8.47 -18.16 -18.55
CA PHE A 376 -8.62 -17.55 -19.88
C PHE A 376 -7.28 -17.14 -20.50
N VAL A 377 -6.35 -16.61 -19.70
CA VAL A 377 -4.99 -16.25 -20.13
C VAL A 377 -4.24 -17.48 -20.65
N ILE A 378 -4.30 -18.60 -19.92
CA ILE A 378 -3.68 -19.87 -20.32
C ILE A 378 -4.35 -20.41 -21.60
N MET A 379 -5.67 -20.45 -21.63
CA MET A 379 -6.43 -20.92 -22.80
C MET A 379 -6.12 -20.09 -24.06
N ALA A 380 -6.07 -18.75 -23.93
CA ALA A 380 -5.76 -17.86 -25.05
C ALA A 380 -4.30 -17.99 -25.52
N SER A 381 -3.37 -18.34 -24.63
CA SER A 381 -1.97 -18.60 -24.99
C SER A 381 -1.78 -19.87 -25.82
N GLY A 382 -2.72 -20.82 -25.73
CA GLY A 382 -2.62 -22.13 -26.37
C GLY A 382 -1.55 -23.06 -25.78
N GLN A 383 -1.08 -22.79 -24.55
CA GLN A 383 -0.06 -23.57 -23.86
C GLN A 383 -0.64 -24.28 -22.62
N GLU A 384 -0.09 -25.45 -22.31
CA GLU A 384 -0.43 -26.19 -21.09
C GLU A 384 0.51 -25.78 -19.95
N LEU A 385 0.07 -24.81 -19.14
CA LEU A 385 0.81 -24.32 -17.99
C LEU A 385 -0.01 -24.51 -16.70
N SER A 386 0.69 -24.65 -15.56
CA SER A 386 0.05 -24.68 -14.25
C SER A 386 -0.57 -23.31 -13.93
N ALA A 387 -1.89 -23.29 -13.68
CA ALA A 387 -2.63 -22.09 -13.31
C ALA A 387 -2.07 -21.39 -12.07
N GLU A 388 -1.66 -22.14 -11.06
CA GLU A 388 -1.04 -21.58 -9.85
C GLU A 388 0.26 -20.83 -10.18
N ARG A 389 1.11 -21.42 -11.04
CA ARG A 389 2.37 -20.79 -11.43
C ARG A 389 2.13 -19.50 -12.20
N VAL A 390 1.19 -19.50 -13.14
CA VAL A 390 0.84 -18.29 -13.92
C VAL A 390 0.21 -17.24 -13.02
N ALA A 391 -0.72 -17.62 -12.13
CA ALA A 391 -1.35 -16.72 -11.17
C ALA A 391 -0.31 -16.03 -10.27
N ARG A 392 0.60 -16.79 -9.66
CA ARG A 392 1.67 -16.22 -8.83
C ARG A 392 2.55 -15.24 -9.60
N LYS A 393 2.75 -15.46 -10.90
CA LYS A 393 3.54 -14.56 -11.73
C LYS A 393 2.82 -13.24 -12.03
N PHE A 394 1.53 -13.28 -12.35
CA PHE A 394 0.78 -12.11 -12.79
C PHE A 394 0.29 -11.22 -11.64
N VAL A 395 0.20 -11.72 -10.41
CA VAL A 395 -0.50 -10.99 -9.32
C VAL A 395 0.11 -9.62 -9.00
N LEU A 396 1.43 -9.45 -9.14
CA LEU A 396 2.09 -8.16 -8.87
C LEU A 396 1.71 -7.08 -9.88
N SER A 397 1.20 -7.43 -11.07
CA SER A 397 0.69 -6.44 -12.01
C SER A 397 -0.56 -5.73 -11.50
N LEU A 398 -1.22 -6.25 -10.47
CA LEU A 398 -2.41 -5.64 -9.85
C LEU A 398 -2.04 -4.60 -8.78
N VAL A 399 -0.81 -4.58 -8.28
CA VAL A 399 -0.38 -3.65 -7.21
C VAL A 399 -0.51 -2.18 -7.62
N PRO A 400 -0.12 -1.75 -8.84
CA PRO A 400 -0.32 -0.36 -9.26
C PRO A 400 -1.79 0.05 -9.30
N ILE A 401 -2.70 -0.88 -9.62
CA ILE A 401 -4.14 -0.65 -9.62
C ILE A 401 -4.64 -0.42 -8.19
N ALA A 402 -4.24 -1.30 -7.25
CA ALA A 402 -4.58 -1.16 -5.84
C ALA A 402 -4.12 0.20 -5.28
N LEU A 403 -2.86 0.56 -5.55
CA LEU A 403 -2.27 1.81 -5.09
C LEU A 403 -2.98 3.03 -5.68
N ALA A 404 -3.29 3.01 -6.98
CA ALA A 404 -3.97 4.10 -7.64
C ALA A 404 -5.40 4.32 -7.12
N TYR A 405 -6.15 3.24 -6.90
CA TYR A 405 -7.47 3.34 -6.30
C TYR A 405 -7.40 3.80 -4.84
N HIS A 406 -6.46 3.27 -4.06
CA HIS A 406 -6.24 3.71 -2.69
C HIS A 406 -5.95 5.23 -2.64
N LEU A 407 -5.06 5.71 -3.53
CA LEU A 407 -4.79 7.14 -3.68
C LEU A 407 -6.06 7.92 -4.05
N ALA A 408 -6.78 7.47 -5.07
CA ALA A 408 -8.02 8.11 -5.52
C ALA A 408 -9.10 8.19 -4.44
N HIS A 409 -9.15 7.21 -3.53
CA HIS A 409 -10.13 7.13 -2.46
C HIS A 409 -9.74 7.97 -1.24
N PHE A 410 -8.50 7.87 -0.75
CA PHE A 410 -8.08 8.53 0.49
C PHE A 410 -7.31 9.86 0.29
N PHE A 411 -7.20 10.39 -0.93
CA PHE A 411 -6.43 11.64 -1.17
C PHE A 411 -6.92 12.82 -0.32
N SER A 412 -8.21 13.16 -0.44
CA SER A 412 -8.78 14.29 0.32
C SER A 412 -8.88 13.97 1.81
N PHE A 413 -9.11 12.70 2.16
CA PHE A 413 -9.07 12.25 3.54
C PHE A 413 -7.71 12.54 4.18
N LEU A 414 -6.60 12.20 3.52
CA LEU A 414 -5.26 12.49 4.01
C LEU A 414 -4.99 13.99 4.12
N LEU A 415 -5.35 14.78 3.11
CA LEU A 415 -5.10 16.23 3.12
C LEU A 415 -5.92 16.99 4.17
N ILE A 416 -7.16 16.57 4.41
CA ILE A 416 -8.07 17.24 5.34
C ILE A 416 -7.90 16.69 6.75
N GLN A 417 -8.07 15.37 6.93
CA GLN A 417 -7.98 14.74 8.25
C GLN A 417 -6.54 14.65 8.76
N GLY A 418 -5.54 14.64 7.88
CA GLY A 418 -4.14 14.66 8.28
C GLY A 418 -3.76 15.93 9.04
N GLN A 419 -4.45 17.04 8.77
CA GLN A 419 -4.24 18.31 9.49
C GLN A 419 -4.61 18.21 10.97
N LEU A 420 -5.50 17.28 11.38
CA LEU A 420 -5.86 17.09 12.78
C LEU A 420 -4.66 16.74 13.67
N VAL A 421 -3.59 16.19 13.09
CA VAL A 421 -2.36 15.92 13.87
C VAL A 421 -1.77 17.21 14.46
N ILE A 422 -1.98 18.37 13.83
CA ILE A 422 -1.39 19.66 14.24
C ILE A 422 -1.95 20.13 15.60
N PRO A 423 -3.27 20.31 15.78
CA PRO A 423 -3.83 20.68 17.08
C PRO A 423 -3.74 19.53 18.09
N LEU A 424 -3.89 18.28 17.63
CA LEU A 424 -3.88 17.13 18.54
C LEU A 424 -2.50 16.80 19.11
N LEU A 425 -1.40 17.17 18.44
CA LEU A 425 -0.07 17.05 19.04
C LEU A 425 0.14 18.05 20.20
N SER A 426 -0.56 19.19 20.20
CA SER A 426 -0.52 20.16 21.30
C SER A 426 -1.34 19.73 22.52
N ASP A 427 -2.45 19.02 22.30
CA ASP A 427 -3.28 18.43 23.38
C ASP A 427 -3.58 16.93 23.13
N PRO A 428 -2.58 16.03 23.20
CA PRO A 428 -2.74 14.63 22.78
C PRO A 428 -3.70 13.81 23.64
N LEU A 429 -3.93 14.23 24.89
CA LEU A 429 -4.83 13.55 25.83
C LEU A 429 -6.17 14.27 25.98
N GLY A 430 -6.33 15.48 25.45
CA GLY A 430 -7.54 16.27 25.62
C GLY A 430 -7.68 16.88 27.02
N HIS A 431 -6.56 17.24 27.66
CA HIS A 431 -6.52 17.83 29.00
C HIS A 431 -6.48 19.37 28.97
N GLY A 432 -6.54 19.98 27.79
CA GLY A 432 -6.40 21.43 27.60
C GLY A 432 -4.94 21.89 27.60
N TRP A 433 -4.00 21.01 27.24
CA TRP A 433 -2.60 21.40 27.06
C TRP A 433 -2.41 22.18 25.77
N ASP A 434 -1.33 22.96 25.70
CA ASP A 434 -0.89 23.60 24.47
C ASP A 434 0.63 23.49 24.32
N LEU A 435 1.10 22.26 24.06
CA LEU A 435 2.53 21.94 24.05
C LEU A 435 3.31 22.66 22.94
N PHE A 436 2.67 22.98 21.81
CA PHE A 436 3.31 23.58 20.64
C PHE A 436 2.68 24.91 20.19
N GLY A 437 1.70 25.45 20.90
CA GLY A 437 1.03 26.69 20.49
C GLY A 437 0.03 26.51 19.34
N THR A 438 -0.52 25.30 19.16
CA THR A 438 -1.30 24.93 17.97
C THR A 438 -2.70 24.42 18.27
N THR A 439 -3.19 24.50 19.51
CA THR A 439 -4.57 24.06 19.85
C THR A 439 -5.65 24.81 19.08
N ASP A 440 -5.40 26.08 18.74
CA ASP A 440 -6.34 26.93 18.01
C ASP A 440 -6.23 26.77 16.47
N TYR A 441 -5.43 25.80 15.99
CA TYR A 441 -5.30 25.53 14.57
C TYR A 441 -6.63 25.05 13.98
N THR A 442 -7.15 25.80 13.01
CA THR A 442 -8.38 25.45 12.28
C THR A 442 -8.06 24.65 11.04
N ILE A 443 -8.77 23.55 10.83
CA ILE A 443 -8.60 22.68 9.66
C ILE A 443 -9.03 23.43 8.39
N GLU A 444 -8.12 23.50 7.42
CA GLU A 444 -8.36 24.07 6.11
C GLU A 444 -9.08 23.06 5.21
N LEU A 445 -10.40 23.17 5.13
CA LEU A 445 -11.26 22.30 4.32
C LEU A 445 -11.13 22.60 2.82
N THR A 446 -10.64 23.79 2.44
CA THR A 446 -10.51 24.21 1.04
C THR A 446 -9.14 23.95 0.44
N ILE A 447 -8.25 23.24 1.17
CA ILE A 447 -6.92 22.85 0.71
C ILE A 447 -6.95 22.12 -0.63
N VAL A 448 -8.05 21.39 -0.90
CA VAL A 448 -8.34 20.76 -2.17
C VAL A 448 -9.84 20.89 -2.46
N ASN A 449 -10.19 21.33 -3.66
CA ASN A 449 -11.60 21.34 -4.10
C ASN A 449 -12.00 20.03 -4.77
N ALA A 450 -13.30 19.84 -4.99
CA ALA A 450 -13.84 18.60 -5.53
C ALA A 450 -13.38 18.33 -6.98
N ARG A 451 -13.22 19.39 -7.81
CA ARG A 451 -12.69 19.26 -9.18
C ARG A 451 -11.24 18.76 -9.20
N ALA A 452 -10.38 19.34 -8.37
CA ALA A 452 -8.98 18.94 -8.27
C ALA A 452 -8.86 17.51 -7.75
N THR A 453 -9.64 17.16 -6.72
CA THR A 453 -9.74 15.79 -6.19
C THR A 453 -10.10 14.82 -7.31
N TRP A 454 -11.17 15.10 -8.05
CA TRP A 454 -11.61 14.26 -9.16
C TRP A 454 -10.54 14.09 -10.23
N LEU A 455 -9.88 15.17 -10.66
CA LEU A 455 -8.84 15.11 -11.69
C LEU A 455 -7.64 14.28 -11.23
N ILE A 456 -7.23 14.44 -9.97
CA ILE A 456 -6.13 13.66 -9.36
C ILE A 456 -6.52 12.18 -9.28
N SER A 457 -7.74 11.87 -8.84
CA SER A 457 -8.24 10.48 -8.77
C SER A 457 -8.27 9.81 -10.14
N VAL A 458 -8.79 10.49 -11.17
CA VAL A 458 -8.80 9.96 -12.54
C VAL A 458 -7.38 9.77 -13.07
N ALA A 459 -6.50 10.76 -12.90
CA ALA A 459 -5.12 10.67 -13.34
C ALA A 459 -4.37 9.53 -12.64
N ALA A 460 -4.54 9.38 -11.33
CA ALA A 460 -3.97 8.29 -10.55
C ALA A 460 -4.41 6.93 -11.09
N ILE A 461 -5.71 6.73 -11.33
CA ILE A 461 -6.27 5.48 -11.86
C ILE A 461 -5.70 5.17 -13.24
N VAL A 462 -5.67 6.14 -14.16
CA VAL A 462 -5.12 5.93 -15.51
C VAL A 462 -3.64 5.58 -15.45
N ILE A 463 -2.84 6.30 -14.67
CA ILE A 463 -1.41 6.04 -14.50
C ILE A 463 -1.17 4.65 -13.88
N GLY A 464 -1.92 4.30 -12.83
CA GLY A 464 -1.86 2.99 -12.19
C GLY A 464 -2.17 1.87 -13.17
N HIS A 465 -3.18 2.04 -14.01
CA HIS A 465 -3.49 1.06 -15.06
C HIS A 465 -2.37 0.96 -16.09
N ILE A 466 -1.80 2.07 -16.57
CA ILE A 466 -0.66 2.03 -17.51
C ILE A 466 0.50 1.19 -16.95
N PHE A 467 0.87 1.38 -15.67
CA PHE A 467 1.88 0.55 -15.03
C PHE A 467 1.46 -0.92 -14.92
N ALA A 468 0.20 -1.17 -14.57
CA ALA A 468 -0.34 -2.52 -14.50
C ALA A 468 -0.28 -3.25 -15.86
N VAL A 469 -0.69 -2.57 -16.94
CA VAL A 469 -0.60 -3.06 -18.32
C VAL A 469 0.84 -3.42 -18.65
N TYR A 470 1.75 -2.49 -18.38
CA TYR A 470 3.17 -2.66 -18.66
C TYR A 470 3.73 -3.91 -17.94
N LEU A 471 3.47 -4.03 -16.64
CA LEU A 471 3.92 -5.19 -15.85
C LEU A 471 3.29 -6.50 -16.33
N ALA A 472 1.99 -6.50 -16.66
CA ALA A 472 1.31 -7.69 -17.18
C ALA A 472 1.89 -8.09 -18.55
N HIS A 473 2.18 -7.13 -19.42
CA HIS A 473 2.79 -7.36 -20.72
C HIS A 473 4.19 -7.96 -20.59
N MET A 474 5.05 -7.35 -19.76
CA MET A 474 6.41 -7.87 -19.50
C MET A 474 6.37 -9.27 -18.89
N THR A 475 5.44 -9.51 -17.96
CA THR A 475 5.24 -10.83 -17.35
C THR A 475 4.79 -11.86 -18.39
N ALA A 476 3.91 -11.49 -19.32
CA ALA A 476 3.49 -12.36 -20.40
C ALA A 476 4.66 -12.74 -21.31
N LEU A 477 5.48 -11.77 -21.74
CA LEU A 477 6.67 -12.04 -22.56
C LEU A 477 7.68 -12.97 -21.87
N LYS A 478 7.84 -12.86 -20.56
CA LYS A 478 8.71 -13.75 -19.76
C LYS A 478 8.11 -15.12 -19.46
N THR A 479 6.79 -15.25 -19.53
CA THR A 479 6.08 -16.48 -19.10
C THR A 479 5.79 -17.42 -20.27
N PHE A 480 5.45 -16.87 -21.44
CA PHE A 480 5.06 -17.66 -22.60
C PHE A 480 6.20 -17.78 -23.60
N THR A 481 6.32 -18.95 -24.23
CA THR A 481 7.45 -19.29 -25.12
C THR A 481 7.45 -18.56 -26.47
N SER A 482 6.33 -17.95 -26.88
CA SER A 482 6.24 -17.22 -28.15
C SER A 482 5.56 -15.86 -27.98
N THR A 483 6.01 -14.87 -28.74
CA THR A 483 5.41 -13.52 -28.77
C THR A 483 3.93 -13.58 -29.13
N LYS A 484 3.53 -14.50 -30.02
CA LYS A 484 2.12 -14.68 -30.39
C LYS A 484 1.28 -15.17 -29.20
N ALA A 485 1.75 -16.19 -28.48
CA ALA A 485 1.08 -16.69 -27.28
C ALA A 485 0.98 -15.60 -26.20
N ALA A 486 2.07 -14.84 -25.99
CA ALA A 486 2.09 -13.73 -25.04
C ALA A 486 1.13 -12.58 -25.43
N LEU A 487 0.95 -12.29 -26.72
CA LEU A 487 -0.01 -11.29 -27.18
C LEU A 487 -1.46 -11.78 -27.04
N HIS A 488 -1.74 -13.05 -27.37
CA HIS A 488 -3.09 -13.59 -27.21
C HIS A 488 -3.50 -13.68 -25.74
N SER A 489 -2.56 -14.02 -24.85
CA SER A 489 -2.80 -14.08 -23.42
C SER A 489 -3.13 -12.70 -22.81
N GLN A 490 -2.91 -11.60 -23.54
CA GLN A 490 -3.21 -10.24 -23.07
C GLN A 490 -4.68 -9.85 -23.28
N TYR A 491 -5.43 -10.46 -24.21
CA TYR A 491 -6.83 -10.08 -24.42
C TYR A 491 -7.70 -10.29 -23.17
N PRO A 492 -7.63 -11.43 -22.46
CA PRO A 492 -8.39 -11.61 -21.22
C PRO A 492 -7.98 -10.60 -20.13
N MET A 493 -6.68 -10.30 -20.02
CA MET A 493 -6.16 -9.35 -19.05
C MET A 493 -6.60 -7.91 -19.36
N LEU A 494 -6.62 -7.53 -20.64
CA LEU A 494 -7.13 -6.24 -21.11
C LEU A 494 -8.60 -6.07 -20.74
N ILE A 495 -9.43 -7.08 -21.01
CA ILE A 495 -10.86 -7.05 -20.68
C ILE A 495 -11.04 -6.87 -19.16
N LEU A 496 -10.28 -7.59 -18.34
CA LEU A 496 -10.29 -7.38 -16.88
C LEU A 496 -9.92 -5.95 -16.51
N MET A 497 -8.81 -5.42 -17.03
CA MET A 497 -8.34 -4.09 -16.64
C MET A 497 -9.34 -3.00 -17.03
N ILE A 498 -9.97 -3.11 -18.20
CA ILE A 498 -11.07 -2.21 -18.60
C ILE A 498 -12.24 -2.34 -17.62
N GLY A 499 -12.72 -3.57 -17.36
CA GLY A 499 -13.83 -3.81 -16.45
C GLY A 499 -13.55 -3.27 -15.05
N TYR A 500 -12.34 -3.49 -14.53
CA TYR A 500 -11.90 -2.99 -13.24
C TYR A 500 -11.86 -1.46 -13.20
N THR A 501 -11.36 -0.82 -14.26
CA THR A 501 -11.37 0.64 -14.38
C THR A 501 -12.80 1.17 -14.35
N MET A 502 -13.70 0.56 -15.12
CA MET A 502 -15.09 0.97 -15.19
C MET A 502 -15.78 0.81 -13.83
N VAL A 503 -15.59 -0.33 -13.16
CA VAL A 503 -16.16 -0.56 -11.81
C VAL A 503 -15.56 0.41 -10.79
N GLY A 504 -14.24 0.60 -10.79
CA GLY A 504 -13.57 1.50 -9.84
C GLY A 504 -14.01 2.95 -10.01
N LEU A 505 -14.10 3.44 -11.24
CA LEU A 505 -14.59 4.79 -11.53
C LEU A 505 -16.08 4.94 -11.26
N TRP A 506 -16.86 3.88 -11.46
CA TRP A 506 -18.27 3.85 -11.09
C TRP A 506 -18.43 3.99 -9.58
N ILE A 507 -17.71 3.20 -8.76
CA ILE A 507 -17.72 3.30 -7.30
C ILE A 507 -17.35 4.72 -6.84
N LEU A 508 -16.28 5.30 -7.40
CA LEU A 508 -15.85 6.65 -7.04
C LEU A 508 -16.82 7.76 -7.47
N ALA A 509 -17.62 7.51 -8.52
CA ALA A 509 -18.60 8.46 -8.99
C ALA A 509 -19.91 8.41 -8.18
N GLN A 510 -20.27 7.28 -7.57
CA GLN A 510 -21.56 7.13 -6.86
C GLN A 510 -21.81 8.17 -5.76
N PRO A 511 -20.85 8.50 -4.86
CA PRO A 511 -21.08 9.52 -3.84
C PRO A 511 -21.27 10.94 -4.39
N ILE A 512 -20.93 11.14 -5.67
CA ILE A 512 -20.85 12.43 -6.33
C ILE A 512 -22.07 12.66 -7.25
N VAL A 513 -22.58 11.60 -7.88
CA VAL A 513 -23.66 11.68 -8.86
C VAL A 513 -25.02 11.54 -8.17
N ASN A 514 -25.94 12.47 -8.41
CA ASN A 514 -27.33 12.32 -7.99
C ASN A 514 -27.96 11.13 -8.74
N THR A 515 -28.37 10.09 -8.00
CA THR A 515 -29.42 9.19 -8.45
C THR A 515 -30.76 9.83 -8.07
N GLU A 516 -31.25 10.74 -8.92
CA GLU A 516 -32.68 11.02 -8.99
C GLU A 516 -33.35 10.05 -9.96
#